data_AF-A0A7K0BRS7-F1
#
_entry.id   AF-A0A7K0BRS7-F1
#
_cell.length_a   1.000
_cell.length_b   1.000
_cell.length_c   1.000
_cell.angle_alpha   90.00
_cell.angle_beta   90.00
_cell.angle_gamma   90.00
#
_symmetry.space_group_name_H-M   'P 1'
#
loop_
_entity.id
_entity.type
_entity.pdbx_description
1 polymer ?
#
loop_
_entity_poly.entity_id
_entity_poly.type
_entity_poly.pdbx_seq_one_letter_code
_entity_poly.pdbx_strand_id
1 'polypeptide(L)'
;MHARSVMPRSVRTARVLLFVAAGLTAMAALDAGLELGGGYGAGIAIAALLPAAASAAGGLAAARRPSRPLWFAILALEVFYLFWQFGRIGAGDAMGLIGLIFPIVILVMVCRSSARRYFRTAGA
;
A
#
# COMPACT_ATOMS: atom_id res chain seq x y z
N MET A 1 27.33 -6.01 16.65
CA MET A 1 26.60 -6.95 15.76
C MET A 1 25.11 -6.82 16.01
N HIS A 2 24.36 -6.10 15.17
CA HIS A 2 22.89 -6.13 15.23
C HIS A 2 22.43 -7.50 14.71
N ALA A 3 21.85 -8.33 15.57
CA ALA A 3 21.18 -9.54 15.15
C ALA A 3 20.13 -9.17 14.09
N ARG A 4 20.27 -9.67 12.85
CA ARG A 4 19.26 -9.47 11.82
C ARG A 4 17.98 -10.15 12.32
N SER A 5 17.02 -9.36 12.80
CA SER A 5 15.72 -9.87 13.20
C SER A 5 15.10 -10.55 11.98
N VAL A 6 14.87 -11.86 12.08
CA VAL A 6 14.25 -12.61 10.98
C VAL A 6 12.87 -12.01 10.74
N MET A 7 12.67 -11.49 9.53
CA MET A 7 11.42 -10.82 9.17
C MET A 7 10.23 -11.78 9.38
N PRO A 8 9.22 -11.40 10.19
CA PRO A 8 8.03 -12.21 10.38
C PRO A 8 7.33 -12.51 9.06
N ARG A 9 6.74 -13.70 8.93
CA ARG A 9 5.99 -14.09 7.72
C ARG A 9 4.85 -13.10 7.39
N SER A 10 4.22 -12.52 8.41
CA SER A 10 3.18 -11.47 8.24
C SER A 10 3.73 -10.22 7.53
N VAL A 11 4.90 -9.74 7.93
CA VAL A 11 5.55 -8.56 7.32
C VAL A 11 6.01 -8.88 5.90
N ARG A 12 6.54 -10.09 5.66
CA ARG A 12 6.90 -10.54 4.31
C ARG A 12 5.69 -10.57 3.39
N THR A 13 4.56 -11.10 3.88
CA THR A 13 3.30 -11.16 3.12
C THR A 13 2.78 -9.76 2.83
N ALA A 14 2.72 -8.89 3.84
CA ALA A 14 2.31 -7.49 3.66
C ALA A 14 3.19 -6.76 2.64
N ARG A 15 4.51 -7.00 2.66
CA ARG A 15 5.44 -6.43 1.69
C ARG A 15 5.14 -6.88 0.25
N VAL A 16 4.87 -8.16 0.03
CA VAL A 16 4.49 -8.67 -1.30
C VAL A 16 3.18 -8.02 -1.73
N LEU A 17 2.19 -7.97 -0.84
CA LEU A 17 0.89 -7.36 -1.12
C LEU A 17 1.01 -5.86 -1.44
N LEU A 18 1.89 -5.12 -0.77
CA LEU A 18 2.18 -3.71 -1.08
C LEU A 18 2.76 -3.53 -2.50
N PHE A 19 3.65 -4.42 -2.94
CA PHE A 19 4.16 -4.38 -4.32
C PHE A 19 3.09 -4.74 -5.34
N VAL A 20 2.24 -5.74 -5.04
CA VAL A 20 1.12 -6.10 -5.91
C VAL A 20 0.12 -4.93 -6.00
N ALA A 21 -0.25 -4.33 -4.88
CA ALA A 21 -1.11 -3.16 -4.82
C ALA A 21 -0.50 -1.98 -5.60
N ALA A 22 0.80 -1.73 -5.47
CA ALA A 22 1.51 -0.72 -6.24
C ALA A 22 1.42 -0.98 -7.76
N GLY A 23 1.70 -2.21 -8.18
CA GLY A 23 1.64 -2.60 -9.60
C GLY A 23 0.23 -2.47 -10.17
N LEU A 24 -0.78 -2.97 -9.48
CA LEU A 24 -2.18 -2.86 -9.89
C LEU A 24 -2.66 -1.39 -9.93
N THR A 25 -2.29 -0.59 -8.92
CA THR A 25 -2.63 0.84 -8.89
C THR A 25 -1.96 1.58 -10.05
N ALA A 26 -0.70 1.28 -10.35
CA ALA A 26 0.01 1.90 -11.47
C ALA A 26 -0.61 1.51 -12.81
N MET A 27 -0.99 0.24 -13.01
CA MET A 27 -1.70 -0.19 -14.22
C MET A 27 -3.04 0.52 -14.36
N ALA A 28 -3.84 0.60 -13.30
CA ALA A 28 -5.11 1.32 -13.30
C ALA A 28 -4.94 2.83 -13.57
N ALA A 29 -3.88 3.43 -13.03
CA ALA A 29 -3.55 4.84 -13.28
C ALA A 29 -3.20 5.09 -14.75
N LEU A 30 -2.42 4.20 -15.36
CA LEU A 30 -2.08 4.29 -16.78
C LEU A 30 -3.31 4.08 -17.67
N ASP A 31 -4.14 3.10 -17.35
CA ASP A 31 -5.39 2.80 -18.07
C ASP A 31 -6.33 4.02 -18.06
N ALA A 32 -6.63 4.57 -16.87
CA ALA A 32 -7.44 5.78 -16.73
C ALA A 32 -6.82 7.00 -17.44
N GLY A 33 -5.49 7.13 -17.40
CA GLY A 33 -4.78 8.21 -18.08
C GLY A 33 -4.88 8.12 -19.61
N LEU A 34 -4.77 6.91 -20.16
CA LEU A 34 -4.90 6.66 -21.60
C LEU A 34 -6.35 6.82 -22.07
N GLU A 35 -7.32 6.35 -21.28
CA GLU A 35 -8.75 6.46 -21.59
C GLU A 35 -9.21 7.93 -21.65
N LEU A 36 -8.81 8.74 -20.67
CA LEU A 36 -9.18 10.16 -20.61
C LEU A 36 -8.40 11.03 -21.60
N GLY A 37 -7.16 10.63 -21.90
CA GLY A 37 -6.28 11.31 -22.85
C GLY A 37 -5.89 12.75 -22.45
N GLY A 38 -5.02 13.34 -23.27
CA GLY A 38 -4.59 14.73 -23.13
C GLY A 38 -3.89 15.07 -21.80
N GLY A 39 -3.83 16.37 -21.48
CA GLY A 39 -3.20 16.85 -20.23
C GLY A 39 -3.97 16.48 -18.97
N TYR A 40 -5.30 16.33 -19.08
CA TYR A 40 -6.16 15.95 -17.94
C TYR A 40 -5.95 14.49 -17.53
N GLY A 41 -5.95 13.56 -18.49
CA GLY A 41 -5.66 12.15 -18.22
C GLY A 41 -4.25 11.95 -17.66
N ALA A 42 -3.25 12.67 -18.17
CA ALA A 42 -1.90 12.65 -17.62
C ALA A 42 -1.85 13.13 -16.16
N GLY A 43 -2.59 14.19 -15.81
CA GLY A 43 -2.70 14.69 -14.44
C GLY A 43 -3.28 13.66 -13.48
N ILE A 44 -4.34 12.96 -13.89
CA ILE A 44 -4.97 11.89 -13.10
C ILE A 44 -4.01 10.71 -12.92
N ALA A 45 -3.35 10.26 -14.00
CA ALA A 45 -2.39 9.16 -13.94
C ALA A 45 -1.25 9.47 -12.96
N ILE A 46 -0.69 10.68 -13.02
CA ILE A 46 0.37 11.11 -12.10
C ILE A 46 -0.12 11.14 -10.65
N ALA A 47 -1.31 11.68 -10.40
CA ALA A 47 -1.89 11.72 -9.06
C ALA A 47 -2.11 10.31 -8.50
N ALA A 48 -2.58 9.36 -9.33
CA ALA A 48 -2.79 7.97 -8.94
C ALA A 48 -1.48 7.16 -8.81
N LEU A 49 -0.39 7.58 -9.45
CA LEU A 49 0.93 7.00 -9.25
C LEU A 49 1.54 7.32 -7.88
N LEU A 50 1.12 8.39 -7.20
CA LEU A 50 1.61 8.74 -5.87
C LEU A 50 1.35 7.63 -4.82
N PRO A 51 0.11 7.15 -4.61
CA PRO A 51 -0.14 6.05 -3.67
C PRO A 51 0.52 4.73 -4.13
N ALA A 52 0.64 4.50 -5.43
CA ALA A 52 1.37 3.34 -5.97
C ALA A 52 2.86 3.39 -5.58
N ALA A 53 3.51 4.54 -5.77
CA ALA A 53 4.90 4.76 -5.38
C ALA A 53 5.07 4.67 -3.86
N ALA A 54 4.13 5.21 -3.07
CA ALA A 54 4.13 5.10 -1.62
C ALA A 54 4.04 3.63 -1.16
N SER A 55 3.21 2.82 -1.82
CA SER A 55 3.08 1.39 -1.53
C SER A 55 4.38 0.63 -1.82
N ALA A 56 5.00 0.88 -2.99
CA ALA A 56 6.28 0.30 -3.36
C ALA A 56 7.40 0.73 -2.41
N ALA A 57 7.44 2.01 -2.05
CA ALA A 57 8.39 2.56 -1.08
C ALA A 57 8.20 1.94 0.31
N GLY A 58 6.95 1.78 0.76
CA GLY A 58 6.61 1.11 2.01
C GLY A 58 7.07 -0.35 2.04
N GLY A 59 6.83 -1.09 0.96
CA GLY A 59 7.30 -2.47 0.80
C GLY A 59 8.82 -2.59 0.82
N LEU A 60 9.54 -1.67 0.17
CA LEU A 60 11.00 -1.64 0.19
C LEU A 60 11.55 -1.25 1.56
N ALA A 61 10.99 -0.21 2.17
CA ALA A 61 11.40 0.30 3.47
C ALA A 61 11.17 -0.72 4.59
N ALA A 62 10.10 -1.52 4.53
CA ALA A 62 9.81 -2.56 5.52
C ALA A 62 10.91 -3.63 5.63
N ALA A 63 11.66 -3.84 4.53
CA ALA A 63 12.80 -4.76 4.50
C ALA A 63 14.13 -4.11 4.89
N ARG A 64 14.32 -2.83 4.56
CA ARG A 64 15.62 -2.14 4.74
C ARG A 64 15.72 -1.38 6.06
N ARG A 65 14.65 -0.72 6.47
CA ARG A 65 14.60 0.22 7.61
C ARG A 65 13.25 0.13 8.32
N PRO A 66 12.91 -1.02 8.93
CA PRO A 66 11.70 -1.12 9.72
C PRO A 66 11.74 -0.12 10.88
N SER A 67 10.71 0.74 10.97
CA SER A 67 10.62 1.77 12.00
C SER A 67 9.18 2.00 12.41
N ARG A 68 8.97 2.59 13.60
CA ARG A 68 7.62 2.97 14.07
C ARG A 68 6.93 3.97 13.14
N PRO A 69 7.59 5.03 12.62
CA PRO A 69 6.97 5.93 11.66
C PRO A 69 6.53 5.22 10.38
N LEU A 70 7.33 4.28 9.86
CA LEU A 70 6.97 3.51 8.69
C LEU A 70 5.71 2.66 8.90
N TRP A 71 5.56 2.07 10.08
CA TRP A 71 4.34 1.33 10.43
C TRP A 71 3.10 2.21 10.37
N PHE A 72 3.15 3.40 10.95
CA PHE A 72 2.06 4.38 10.86
C PHE A 72 1.83 4.86 9.43
N ALA A 73 2.89 5.06 8.64
CA ALA A 73 2.77 5.46 7.24
C ALA A 73 2.04 4.39 6.40
N ILE A 74 2.36 3.10 6.60
CA ILE A 74 1.65 2.01 5.94
C ILE A 74 0.18 1.99 6.37
N LEU A 75 -0.11 2.11 7.68
CA LEU A 75 -1.50 2.17 8.14
C LEU A 75 -2.28 3.33 7.52
N ALA A 76 -1.70 4.53 7.49
CA ALA A 76 -2.33 5.71 6.90
C ALA A 76 -2.58 5.51 5.40
N LEU A 77 -1.62 4.91 4.68
CA LEU A 77 -1.76 4.59 3.26
C LEU A 77 -2.89 3.59 3.01
N GLU A 78 -2.98 2.50 3.78
CA GLU A 78 -4.06 1.53 3.61
C GLU A 78 -5.44 2.11 3.95
N VAL A 79 -5.53 2.97 4.98
CA VAL A 79 -6.77 3.70 5.30
C VAL A 79 -7.16 4.62 4.15
N PHE A 80 -6.20 5.33 3.56
CA PHE A 80 -6.44 6.13 2.37
C PHE A 80 -6.95 5.28 1.19
N TYR A 81 -6.36 4.11 0.95
CA TYR A 81 -6.85 3.17 -0.06
C TYR A 81 -8.28 2.71 0.23
N LEU A 82 -8.66 2.43 1.49
CA LEU A 82 -10.04 2.08 1.82
C LEU A 82 -11.00 3.21 1.44
N PHE A 83 -10.70 4.45 1.83
CA PHE A 83 -11.53 5.60 1.46
C PHE A 83 -11.63 5.79 -0.05
N TRP A 84 -10.53 5.61 -0.78
CA TRP A 84 -10.54 5.63 -2.23
C TRP A 84 -11.50 4.58 -2.80
N GLN A 85 -11.37 3.32 -2.38
CA GLN A 85 -12.22 2.24 -2.88
C GLN A 85 -13.69 2.44 -2.50
N PHE A 86 -13.99 2.99 -1.32
CA PHE A 86 -15.36 3.41 -0.97
C PHE A 86 -15.87 4.51 -1.90
N GLY A 87 -15.02 5.47 -2.28
CA GLY A 87 -15.36 6.47 -3.28
C GLY A 87 -15.73 5.85 -4.63
N ARG A 88 -14.97 4.84 -5.08
CA ARG A 88 -15.28 4.09 -6.32
C ARG A 88 -16.61 3.36 -6.24
N ILE A 89 -16.87 2.68 -5.11
CA ILE A 89 -18.16 2.00 -4.87
C ILE A 89 -19.30 3.02 -4.90
N GLY A 90 -19.13 4.18 -4.26
CA GLY A 90 -20.11 5.27 -4.27
C GLY A 90 -20.36 5.85 -5.67
N ALA A 91 -19.36 5.78 -6.56
CA ALA A 91 -19.47 6.18 -7.97
C ALA A 91 -20.06 5.07 -8.88
N GLY A 92 -20.47 3.92 -8.32
CA GLY A 92 -21.07 2.82 -9.07
C GLY A 92 -20.07 1.81 -9.65
N ASP A 93 -18.79 1.94 -9.33
CA ASP A 93 -17.75 1.01 -9.79
C ASP A 93 -17.65 -0.21 -8.88
N ALA A 94 -18.20 -1.34 -9.34
CA ALA A 94 -18.17 -2.62 -8.64
C ALA A 94 -16.75 -3.15 -8.41
N MET A 95 -15.76 -2.76 -9.22
CA MET A 95 -14.36 -3.14 -9.02
C MET A 95 -13.77 -2.49 -7.75
N GLY A 96 -14.42 -1.46 -7.21
CA GLY A 96 -14.10 -0.91 -5.90
C GLY A 96 -14.21 -1.95 -4.77
N LEU A 97 -15.18 -2.87 -4.85
CA LEU A 97 -15.35 -3.93 -3.83
C LEU A 97 -14.18 -4.91 -3.84
N ILE A 98 -13.74 -5.33 -5.03
CA ILE A 98 -12.58 -6.22 -5.19
C ILE A 98 -11.30 -5.50 -4.74
N GLY A 99 -11.21 -4.20 -5.04
CA GLY A 99 -10.11 -3.34 -4.61
C GLY A 99 -9.94 -3.23 -3.10
N LEU A 100 -10.97 -3.50 -2.28
CA LEU A 100 -10.90 -3.49 -0.81
C LEU A 100 -10.12 -4.67 -0.23
N ILE A 101 -10.02 -5.78 -0.96
CA ILE A 101 -9.40 -7.01 -0.43
C ILE A 101 -7.93 -6.74 -0.04
N PHE A 102 -7.18 -6.06 -0.90
CA PHE A 102 -5.77 -5.76 -0.64
C PHE A 102 -5.55 -4.92 0.63
N PRO A 103 -6.15 -3.71 0.77
CA PRO A 103 -5.91 -2.89 1.94
C PRO A 103 -6.38 -3.53 3.24
N ILE A 104 -7.50 -4.28 3.21
CA ILE A 104 -7.97 -5.03 4.39
C ILE A 104 -6.95 -6.09 4.80
N VAL A 105 -6.47 -6.91 3.86
CA VAL A 105 -5.51 -7.97 4.17
C VAL A 105 -4.17 -7.39 4.63
N ILE A 106 -3.70 -6.29 4.01
CA ILE A 106 -2.46 -5.61 4.44
C ILE A 106 -2.64 -5.07 5.87
N LEU A 107 -3.74 -4.38 6.17
CA LEU A 107 -4.06 -3.89 7.51
C LEU A 107 -4.04 -5.02 8.55
N VAL A 108 -4.72 -6.13 8.27
CA VAL A 108 -4.75 -7.29 9.18
C VAL A 108 -3.33 -7.83 9.42
N MET A 109 -2.52 -7.97 8.36
CA MET A 109 -1.15 -8.48 8.48
C MET A 109 -0.23 -7.52 9.24
N VAL A 110 -0.39 -6.22 9.05
CA VAL A 110 0.42 -5.16 9.68
C VAL A 110 -0.01 -4.88 11.13
N CYS A 111 -1.27 -5.13 11.47
CA CYS A 111 -1.81 -5.01 12.83
C CYS A 111 -1.52 -6.22 13.73
N ARG A 112 -1.12 -7.37 13.17
CA ARG A 112 -0.73 -8.55 13.96
C ARG A 112 0.38 -8.21 14.96
N SER A 113 0.29 -8.79 16.16
CA SER A 113 1.25 -8.55 17.26
C SER A 113 2.71 -8.78 16.86
N SER A 114 2.98 -9.77 16.01
CA SER A 114 4.31 -10.06 15.46
C SER A 114 4.85 -8.94 14.57
N ALA A 115 4.01 -8.35 13.71
CA ALA A 115 4.38 -7.23 12.85
C ALA A 115 4.59 -5.96 13.69
N ARG A 116 3.67 -5.66 14.62
CA ARG A 116 3.79 -4.52 15.54
C ARG A 116 5.09 -4.58 16.35
N ARG A 117 5.45 -5.75 16.88
CA ARG A 117 6.72 -5.93 17.61
C ARG A 117 7.91 -5.65 16.69
N TYR A 118 7.93 -6.22 15.48
CA TYR A 118 9.00 -6.01 14.50
C TYR A 118 9.27 -4.52 14.19
N PHE A 119 8.22 -3.74 13.91
CA PHE A 119 8.38 -2.30 13.64
C PHE A 119 8.71 -1.48 14.91
N ARG A 120 8.29 -1.93 16.11
CA ARG A 120 8.60 -1.25 17.37
C ARG A 120 10.01 -1.50 17.87
N THR A 121 10.56 -2.69 17.66
CA THR A 121 11.91 -3.07 18.12
C THR A 121 13.02 -2.60 17.20
N ALA A 122 12.70 -2.31 15.93
CA ALA A 122 13.72 -1.87 14.97
C ALA A 122 13.91 -0.35 14.91
N GLY A 123 13.03 0.42 15.55
CA GLY A 123 13.17 1.87 15.72
C GLY A 123 13.56 2.30 17.14
N ALA A 124 13.95 1.35 17.99
CA ALA A 124 14.56 1.57 19.31
C ALA A 124 16.04 1.22 19.22
#